data_AF-A0A1G4G569-F1
#
_entry.id   AF-A0A1G4G569-F1
#
_cell.length_a   1.000
_cell.length_b   1.000
_cell.length_c   1.000
_cell.angle_alpha   90.00
_cell.angle_beta   90.00
_cell.angle_gamma   90.00
#
_symmetry.space_group_name_H-M   'P 1'
#
loop_
_entity.id
_entity.type
_entity.pdbx_description
1 polymer ?
#
loop_
_entity_poly.entity_id
_entity_poly.type
_entity_poly.pdbx_seq_one_letter_code
_entity_poly.pdbx_strand_id
1 'polypeptide(L)'
;MNIQMRVIGIILTALVITQVSCNTYRTRTGFNLPEAVRMGDIQRDSCMTIPLYQGNGHWGCADGAFGLHIHPEEGDAFGKTEYIHLGHHVRAKFNADYLLPLAKIFWETLPETTDQYEQYQSFYDGIITTRFTTGKNMVKTTTWFDPVNKDLAGIII
;
A
#
# COMPACT_ATOMS: atom_id res chain seq x y z
N MET A 1 30.29 21.31 -46.66
CA MET A 1 29.17 21.39 -47.60
C MET A 1 27.97 20.75 -46.91
N ASN A 2 27.11 21.56 -46.32
CA ASN A 2 25.95 21.14 -45.52
C ASN A 2 24.77 20.87 -46.47
N ILE A 3 24.19 19.67 -46.41
CA ILE A 3 22.89 19.39 -47.02
C ILE A 3 21.93 19.05 -45.90
N GLN A 4 21.20 20.08 -45.48
CA GLN A 4 20.04 20.01 -44.60
C GLN A 4 18.90 19.33 -45.35
N MET A 5 18.44 18.16 -44.88
CA MET A 5 17.17 17.59 -45.34
C MET A 5 16.01 18.30 -44.63
N ARG A 6 15.28 19.12 -45.39
CA ARG A 6 13.98 19.69 -45.03
C ARG A 6 12.90 18.65 -45.31
N VAL A 7 12.19 18.21 -44.28
CA VAL A 7 10.92 17.48 -44.45
C VAL A 7 9.81 18.52 -44.58
N ILE A 8 9.17 18.52 -45.75
CA ILE A 8 8.03 19.37 -46.12
C ILE A 8 6.78 18.75 -45.49
N GLY A 9 6.11 19.54 -44.64
CA GLY A 9 4.86 19.15 -44.00
C GLY A 9 3.71 19.06 -45.01
N ILE A 10 3.01 17.93 -45.02
CA ILE A 10 1.72 17.77 -45.68
C ILE A 10 0.64 17.94 -44.60
N ILE A 11 -0.10 19.04 -44.67
CA ILE A 11 -1.28 19.28 -43.84
C ILE A 11 -2.43 18.50 -44.46
N LEU A 12 -2.81 17.39 -43.83
CA LEU A 12 -4.00 16.63 -44.19
C LEU A 12 -5.19 17.21 -43.41
N THR A 13 -6.01 18.03 -44.06
CA THR A 13 -7.22 18.60 -43.47
C THR A 13 -8.30 17.52 -43.39
N ALA A 14 -8.42 16.85 -42.24
CA ALA A 14 -9.53 15.95 -41.95
C ALA A 14 -10.77 16.77 -41.53
N LEU A 15 -11.79 16.74 -42.37
CA LEU A 15 -13.13 17.29 -42.11
C LEU A 15 -13.77 16.48 -40.96
N VAL A 16 -13.70 16.99 -39.73
CA VAL A 16 -14.43 16.41 -38.60
C VAL A 16 -15.89 16.84 -38.71
N ILE A 17 -16.73 15.95 -39.23
CA ILE A 17 -18.19 16.07 -39.10
C ILE A 17 -18.50 15.80 -37.63
N THR A 18 -18.81 16.84 -36.87
CA THR A 18 -19.35 16.73 -35.53
C THR A 18 -20.76 16.13 -35.63
N GLN A 19 -20.84 14.81 -35.52
CA GLN A 19 -22.07 14.15 -35.12
C GLN A 19 -22.37 14.65 -33.69
N VAL A 20 -23.35 15.52 -33.56
CA VAL A 20 -23.98 15.84 -32.27
C VAL A 20 -24.69 14.57 -31.82
N SER A 21 -23.95 13.67 -31.19
CA SER A 21 -24.54 12.58 -30.42
C SER A 21 -25.26 13.23 -29.25
N CYS A 22 -26.58 13.25 -29.32
CA CYS A 22 -27.44 13.57 -28.19
C CYS A 22 -26.96 12.77 -26.99
N ASN A 23 -26.38 13.46 -26.00
CA ASN A 23 -25.91 12.87 -24.76
C ASN A 23 -27.14 12.33 -24.03
N THR A 24 -27.48 11.08 -24.31
CA THR A 24 -28.33 10.33 -23.40
C THR A 24 -27.50 10.15 -22.15
N TYR A 25 -27.75 11.00 -21.16
CA TYR A 25 -27.35 10.74 -19.78
C TYR A 25 -28.04 9.45 -19.36
N ARG A 26 -27.42 8.32 -19.70
CA ARG A 26 -27.67 7.06 -19.03
C ARG A 26 -27.03 7.23 -17.67
N THR A 27 -27.78 7.74 -16.71
CA THR A 27 -27.51 7.45 -15.32
C THR A 27 -27.55 5.93 -15.21
N ARG A 28 -26.37 5.30 -15.19
CA ARG A 28 -26.25 3.95 -14.63
C ARG A 28 -26.54 4.12 -13.15
N THR A 29 -27.81 4.06 -12.77
CA THR A 29 -28.21 3.71 -11.41
C THR A 29 -27.88 2.23 -11.23
N GLY A 30 -26.59 1.94 -11.11
CA GLY A 30 -26.05 0.62 -10.90
C GLY A 30 -24.97 0.74 -9.84
N PHE A 31 -25.04 -0.11 -8.82
CA PHE A 31 -24.06 -0.16 -7.75
C PHE A 31 -22.66 -0.39 -8.36
N ASN A 32 -21.75 0.57 -8.15
CA ASN A 32 -20.37 0.47 -8.59
C ASN A 32 -19.59 -0.36 -7.57
N LEU A 33 -19.62 -1.69 -7.72
CA LEU A 33 -19.00 -2.62 -6.79
C LEU A 33 -17.52 -2.30 -6.49
N PRO A 34 -16.64 -2.04 -7.50
CA PRO A 34 -15.26 -1.65 -7.23
C PRO A 34 -15.12 -0.39 -6.38
N GLU A 35 -15.95 0.62 -6.63
CA GLU A 35 -15.92 1.86 -5.84
C GLU A 35 -16.40 1.61 -4.42
N ALA A 36 -17.49 0.86 -4.25
CA ALA A 36 -18.03 0.53 -2.94
C ALA A 36 -17.06 -0.30 -2.08
N VAL A 37 -16.30 -1.21 -2.70
CA VAL A 37 -15.25 -1.98 -2.01
C VAL A 37 -14.13 -1.06 -1.55
N ARG A 38 -13.63 -0.18 -2.43
CA ARG A 38 -12.54 0.77 -2.09
C ARG A 38 -12.90 1.78 -1.02
N MET A 39 -14.18 2.08 -0.81
CA MET A 39 -14.61 3.00 0.26
C MET A 39 -14.23 2.52 1.66
N GLY A 40 -13.98 1.22 1.85
CA GLY A 40 -13.51 0.68 3.11
C GLY A 40 -11.99 0.74 3.30
N ASP A 41 -11.24 0.97 2.22
CA ASP A 41 -9.78 0.91 2.23
C ASP A 41 -9.16 2.15 2.87
N ILE A 42 -7.90 2.01 3.31
CA ILE A 42 -7.13 3.13 3.86
C ILE A 42 -6.17 3.61 2.77
N GLN A 43 -6.22 4.90 2.45
CA GLN A 43 -5.26 5.57 1.57
C GLN A 43 -4.61 6.74 2.30
N ARG A 44 -3.29 6.85 2.20
CA ARG A 44 -2.46 7.90 2.80
C ARG A 44 -1.50 8.44 1.75
N ASP A 45 -1.41 9.76 1.66
CA ASP A 45 -0.53 10.52 0.76
C ASP A 45 0.67 11.13 1.50
N SER A 46 0.76 10.89 2.81
CA SER A 46 1.83 11.38 3.68
C SER A 46 2.26 10.33 4.69
N CYS A 47 3.53 10.40 5.09
CA CYS A 47 4.14 9.52 6.07
C CYS A 47 3.50 9.75 7.46
N MET A 48 2.64 8.83 7.89
CA MET A 48 1.95 8.89 9.18
C MET A 48 2.53 7.88 10.17
N THR A 49 2.59 8.25 11.45
CA THR A 49 3.16 7.41 12.52
C THR A 49 2.24 6.29 13.00
N ILE A 50 0.97 6.26 12.59
CA ILE A 50 0.01 5.23 13.02
C ILE A 50 0.16 4.00 12.13
N PRO A 51 0.59 2.84 12.66
CA PRO A 51 0.75 1.62 11.86
C PRO A 51 -0.56 1.11 11.25
N LEU A 52 -0.45 0.36 10.17
CA LEU A 52 -1.57 -0.33 9.54
C LEU A 52 -1.59 -1.80 9.94
N TYR A 53 -2.70 -2.25 10.52
CA TYR A 53 -2.83 -3.61 11.04
C TYR A 53 -3.21 -4.58 9.93
N GLN A 54 -2.58 -5.75 9.94
CA GLN A 54 -2.88 -6.81 9.01
C GLN A 54 -2.74 -8.18 9.69
N GLY A 55 -3.53 -9.15 9.23
CA GLY A 55 -3.47 -10.51 9.73
C GLY A 55 -4.53 -11.40 9.11
N ASN A 56 -4.45 -12.69 9.38
CA ASN A 56 -5.34 -13.73 8.86
C ASN A 56 -6.09 -14.50 9.97
N GLY A 57 -6.07 -13.96 11.19
CA GLY A 57 -6.67 -14.58 12.37
C GLY A 57 -5.85 -15.73 12.98
N HIS A 58 -4.64 -15.99 12.48
CA HIS A 58 -3.66 -16.87 13.14
C HIS A 58 -2.37 -16.09 13.44
N TRP A 59 -1.93 -15.32 12.45
CA TRP A 59 -0.88 -14.33 12.57
C TRP A 59 -1.42 -12.92 12.37
N GLY A 60 -0.68 -11.94 12.89
CA GLY A 60 -0.86 -10.54 12.56
C GLY A 60 0.40 -9.74 12.83
N CYS A 61 0.49 -8.58 12.20
CA CYS A 61 1.47 -7.55 12.49
C CYS A 61 0.81 -6.18 12.29
N ALA A 62 1.61 -5.14 12.51
CA ALA A 62 1.27 -3.82 12.02
C ALA A 62 2.47 -3.28 11.23
N ASP A 63 2.19 -2.71 10.05
CA ASP A 63 3.20 -2.13 9.19
C ASP A 63 3.33 -0.64 9.47
N GLY A 64 4.58 -0.18 9.66
CA GLY A 64 4.91 1.20 9.92
C GLY A 64 4.79 2.08 8.66
N ALA A 65 5.18 3.35 8.82
CA ALA A 65 5.06 4.34 7.76
C ALA A 65 5.86 3.98 6.49
N PHE A 66 7.03 3.36 6.65
CA PHE A 66 7.88 2.96 5.52
C PHE A 66 7.59 1.54 5.01
N GLY A 67 6.40 1.02 5.34
CA GLY A 67 5.89 -0.25 4.81
C GLY A 67 6.60 -1.51 5.31
N LEU A 68 7.42 -1.37 6.34
CA LEU A 68 7.99 -2.41 7.19
C LEU A 68 7.76 -1.99 8.65
N HIS A 69 8.23 -2.79 9.62
CA HIS A 69 8.07 -2.50 11.03
C HIS A 69 8.91 -1.28 11.47
N ILE A 70 8.44 -0.57 12.51
CA ILE A 70 9.09 0.65 13.05
C ILE A 70 10.49 0.31 13.58
N HIS A 71 11.49 1.18 13.38
CA HIS A 71 12.84 0.90 13.88
C HIS A 71 12.83 0.75 15.41
N PRO A 72 13.57 -0.21 16.02
CA PRO A 72 13.57 -0.42 17.47
C PRO A 72 13.89 0.83 18.31
N GLU A 73 14.64 1.78 17.75
CA GLU A 73 15.02 3.03 18.43
C GLU A 73 13.95 4.13 18.35
N GLU A 74 13.01 4.07 17.39
CA GLU A 74 11.94 5.07 17.25
C GLU A 74 10.82 4.88 18.30
N GLY A 75 10.71 3.66 18.84
CA GLY A 75 9.69 3.28 19.81
C GLY A 75 8.29 3.10 19.21
N ASP A 76 7.39 2.50 20.00
CA ASP A 76 6.12 1.95 19.51
C ASP A 76 4.90 2.72 20.05
N ALA A 77 4.89 4.06 19.92
CA ALA A 77 3.90 4.93 20.57
C ALA A 77 2.43 4.59 20.24
N PHE A 78 2.18 4.08 19.04
CA PHE A 78 0.83 3.76 18.53
C PHE A 78 0.58 2.26 18.34
N GLY A 79 1.44 1.43 18.94
CA GLY A 79 1.33 -0.02 18.88
C GLY A 79 2.58 -0.69 18.35
N LYS A 80 2.76 -1.94 18.75
CA LYS A 80 3.88 -2.77 18.32
C LYS A 80 3.69 -3.20 16.88
N THR A 81 4.74 -3.05 16.10
CA THR A 81 4.79 -3.47 14.69
C THR A 81 5.43 -4.84 14.54
N GLU A 82 5.33 -5.73 15.53
CA GLU A 82 6.02 -7.03 15.50
C GLU A 82 5.09 -8.10 14.91
N TYR A 83 5.66 -9.14 14.30
CA TYR A 83 4.88 -10.34 13.99
C TYR A 83 4.47 -11.03 15.28
N ILE A 84 3.18 -11.33 15.37
CA ILE A 84 2.58 -12.03 16.50
C ILE A 84 1.80 -13.23 15.96
N HIS A 85 1.85 -14.33 16.70
CA HIS A 85 1.09 -15.53 16.41
C HIS A 85 0.21 -15.90 17.60
N LEU A 86 -1.05 -16.28 17.37
CA LEU A 86 -1.99 -16.65 18.43
C LEU A 86 -1.51 -17.86 19.25
N GLY A 87 -0.85 -18.82 18.60
CA GLY A 87 -0.26 -19.98 19.27
C GLY A 87 1.02 -19.66 20.05
N HIS A 88 1.62 -18.48 19.87
CA HIS A 88 2.84 -18.08 20.57
C HIS A 88 2.49 -17.11 21.72
N HIS A 89 2.13 -17.69 22.86
CA HIS A 89 1.72 -16.95 24.03
C HIS A 89 2.30 -17.55 25.31
N VAL A 90 2.28 -16.75 26.37
CA VAL A 90 2.59 -17.19 27.73
C VAL A 90 1.49 -16.73 28.67
N ARG A 91 1.17 -17.57 29.66
CA ARG A 91 0.31 -17.17 30.77
C ARG A 91 1.14 -16.42 31.79
N ALA A 92 0.84 -15.14 32.01
CA ALA A 92 1.59 -14.31 32.96
C ALA A 92 0.74 -13.95 34.19
N LYS A 93 1.04 -12.80 34.82
CA LYS A 93 0.34 -12.34 36.03
C LYS A 93 -1.17 -12.29 35.81
N PHE A 94 -1.92 -12.57 36.88
CA PHE A 94 -3.39 -12.60 36.88
C PHE A 94 -4.03 -13.63 35.95
N ASN A 95 -3.29 -14.69 35.56
CA ASN A 95 -3.74 -15.74 34.64
C ASN A 95 -4.18 -15.23 33.26
N ALA A 96 -3.69 -14.05 32.85
CA ALA A 96 -3.91 -13.55 31.51
C ALA A 96 -2.92 -14.16 30.52
N ASP A 97 -3.40 -14.49 29.32
CA ASP A 97 -2.59 -14.98 28.21
C ASP A 97 -2.08 -13.78 27.40
N TYR A 98 -0.76 -13.66 27.31
CA TYR A 98 -0.09 -12.59 26.58
C TYR A 98 0.55 -13.18 25.33
N LEU A 99 0.21 -12.61 24.18
CA LEU A 99 0.89 -12.94 22.94
C LEU A 99 2.33 -12.42 22.99
N LEU A 100 3.26 -13.26 22.57
CA LEU A 100 4.68 -12.94 22.51
C LEU A 100 5.06 -12.51 21.08
N PRO A 101 5.93 -11.50 20.93
CA PRO A 101 6.43 -11.12 19.62
C PRO A 101 7.40 -12.19 19.09
N LEU A 102 7.34 -12.44 17.78
CA LEU A 102 8.14 -13.47 17.14
C LEU A 102 9.28 -12.90 16.31
N ALA A 103 9.00 -11.87 15.52
CA ALA A 103 9.98 -11.30 14.61
C ALA A 103 9.66 -9.84 14.32
N LYS A 104 10.71 -9.08 13.98
CA LYS A 104 10.62 -7.70 13.53
C LYS A 104 11.47 -7.51 12.29
N ILE A 105 10.88 -7.02 11.20
CA ILE A 105 11.55 -6.73 9.94
C ILE A 105 11.46 -5.22 9.73
N PHE A 106 12.61 -4.55 9.70
CA PHE A 106 12.67 -3.10 9.67
C PHE A 106 13.83 -2.64 8.78
N TRP A 107 13.77 -1.39 8.34
CA TRP A 107 14.86 -0.76 7.59
C TRP A 107 16.03 -0.45 8.53
N GLU A 108 17.23 -0.95 8.21
CA GLU A 108 18.44 -0.65 9.00
C GLU A 108 18.76 0.86 9.01
N THR A 109 18.49 1.55 7.90
CA THR A 109 18.62 2.99 7.80
C THR A 109 17.30 3.58 7.35
N LEU A 110 16.78 4.51 8.14
CA LEU A 110 15.54 5.21 7.83
C LEU A 110 15.79 6.28 6.76
N PRO A 111 14.82 6.51 5.86
CA PRO A 111 14.92 7.61 4.90
C PRO A 111 14.87 8.95 5.64
N GLU A 112 15.86 9.82 5.39
CA GLU A 112 15.89 11.19 5.96
C GLU A 112 14.71 12.04 5.45
N THR A 113 14.37 11.87 4.17
CA THR A 113 13.22 12.51 3.54
C THR A 113 12.50 11.53 2.62
N THR A 114 11.20 11.76 2.46
CA THR A 114 10.34 11.03 1.54
C THR A 114 9.54 11.99 0.67
N ASP A 115 9.57 11.74 -0.64
CA ASP A 115 8.71 12.40 -1.63
C ASP A 115 7.77 11.37 -2.28
N GLN A 116 6.72 11.86 -2.94
CA GLN A 116 5.76 11.02 -3.69
C GLN A 116 5.24 9.81 -2.87
N TYR A 117 4.98 10.06 -1.58
CA TYR A 117 4.55 9.02 -0.66
C TYR A 117 3.12 8.57 -0.97
N GLU A 118 2.91 7.26 -0.94
CA GLU A 118 1.61 6.63 -0.98
C GLU A 118 1.63 5.38 -0.11
N GLN A 119 0.64 5.23 0.77
CA GLN A 119 0.39 3.98 1.48
C GLN A 119 -1.08 3.62 1.35
N TYR A 120 -1.35 2.39 0.92
CA TYR A 120 -2.68 1.89 0.62
C TYR A 120 -2.88 0.52 1.25
N GLN A 121 -3.98 0.34 1.99
CA GLN A 121 -4.41 -0.94 2.54
C GLN A 121 -5.74 -1.34 1.89
N SER A 122 -5.69 -2.40 1.09
CA SER A 122 -6.88 -3.05 0.53
C SER A 122 -7.40 -4.08 1.54
N PHE A 123 -8.60 -3.89 2.07
CA PHE A 123 -9.25 -4.89 2.93
C PHE A 123 -9.83 -6.05 2.12
N TYR A 124 -10.16 -5.81 0.85
CA TYR A 124 -10.67 -6.85 -0.03
C TYR A 124 -9.58 -7.83 -0.45
N ASP A 125 -8.43 -7.29 -0.88
CA ASP A 125 -7.30 -8.12 -1.30
C ASP A 125 -6.48 -8.59 -0.10
N GLY A 126 -6.62 -7.93 1.05
CA GLY A 126 -5.84 -8.22 2.25
C GLY A 126 -4.36 -7.90 2.05
N ILE A 127 -4.05 -6.76 1.43
CA ILE A 127 -2.70 -6.32 1.06
C ILE A 127 -2.46 -4.89 1.56
N ILE A 128 -1.26 -4.60 2.05
CA ILE A 128 -0.77 -3.24 2.25
C ILE A 128 0.34 -2.96 1.23
N THR A 129 0.28 -1.81 0.57
CA THR A 129 1.34 -1.32 -0.32
C THR A 129 1.81 0.04 0.16
N THR A 130 3.12 0.19 0.36
CA THR A 130 3.75 1.49 0.62
C THR A 130 4.71 1.81 -0.51
N ARG A 131 4.68 3.03 -1.01
CA ARG A 131 5.60 3.56 -2.01
C ARG A 131 6.06 4.94 -1.61
N PHE A 132 7.35 5.21 -1.81
CA PHE A 132 7.89 6.56 -1.69
C PHE A 132 9.19 6.66 -2.48
N THR A 133 9.62 7.88 -2.74
CA THR A 133 10.96 8.16 -3.25
C THR A 133 11.83 8.74 -2.15
N THR A 134 13.08 8.30 -2.07
CA THR A 134 14.09 8.84 -1.15
C THR A 134 15.43 8.97 -1.87
N GLY A 135 16.00 10.17 -1.90
CA GLY A 135 17.14 10.50 -2.75
C GLY A 135 16.87 10.20 -4.23
N LYS A 136 17.60 9.24 -4.81
CA LYS A 136 17.43 8.78 -6.20
C LYS A 136 16.67 7.46 -6.33
N ASN A 137 16.25 6.89 -5.21
CA ASN A 137 15.63 5.56 -5.15
C ASN A 137 14.11 5.69 -5.07
N MET A 138 13.42 4.75 -5.70
CA MET A 138 12.00 4.51 -5.47
C MET A 138 11.87 3.22 -4.68
N VAL A 139 11.24 3.29 -3.52
CA VAL A 139 10.94 2.13 -2.67
C VAL A 139 9.48 1.77 -2.87
N LYS A 140 9.19 0.48 -3.00
CA LYS A 140 7.83 -0.04 -2.94
C LYS A 140 7.83 -1.32 -2.13
N THR A 141 7.09 -1.34 -1.03
CA THR A 141 6.83 -2.58 -0.30
C THR A 141 5.39 -3.03 -0.50
N THR A 142 5.18 -4.34 -0.49
CA THR A 142 3.85 -4.96 -0.51
C THR A 142 3.81 -6.10 0.49
N THR A 143 2.93 -6.02 1.48
CA THR A 143 2.79 -7.01 2.56
C THR A 143 1.42 -7.70 2.50
N TRP A 144 1.41 -9.00 2.80
CA TRP A 144 0.20 -9.82 2.77
C TRP A 144 0.28 -11.01 3.72
N PHE A 145 -0.88 -11.47 4.18
CA PHE A 145 -1.07 -12.72 4.90
C PHE A 145 -1.95 -13.63 4.06
N ASP A 146 -1.55 -14.89 3.87
CA ASP A 146 -2.37 -15.83 3.14
C ASP A 146 -3.64 -16.16 3.95
N PRO A 147 -4.84 -15.98 3.39
CA PRO A 147 -6.08 -16.28 4.11
C PRO A 147 -6.38 -17.78 4.19
N VAL A 148 -5.77 -18.60 3.34
CA VAL A 148 -5.98 -20.06 3.26
C VAL A 148 -4.87 -20.80 3.98
N ASN A 149 -3.61 -20.55 3.60
CA ASN A 149 -2.44 -21.08 4.29
C ASN A 149 -2.07 -20.17 5.45
N LYS A 150 -2.76 -20.33 6.58
CA LYS A 150 -2.68 -19.35 7.67
C LYS A 150 -1.30 -19.15 8.29
N ASP A 151 -0.32 -20.02 8.02
CA ASP A 151 1.06 -19.88 8.50
C ASP A 151 2.00 -19.25 7.46
N LEU A 152 1.43 -18.63 6.41
CA LEU A 152 2.16 -17.93 5.37
C LEU A 152 1.86 -16.43 5.39
N ALA A 153 2.93 -15.64 5.39
CA ALA A 153 2.91 -14.21 5.13
C ALA A 153 4.03 -13.87 4.15
N GLY A 154 3.87 -12.77 3.41
CA GLY A 154 4.82 -12.35 2.41
C GLY A 154 5.09 -10.85 2.49
N ILE A 155 6.33 -10.49 2.16
CA ILE A 155 6.79 -9.13 1.92
C ILE A 155 7.50 -9.13 0.57
N ILE A 156 7.16 -8.17 -0.28
CA ILE A 156 7.87 -7.85 -1.52
C ILE A 156 8.46 -6.45 -1.34
N ILE A 157 9.73 -6.27 -1.70
CA ILE A 157 10.49 -5.01 -1.61
C ILE A 157 11.13 -4.72 -2.98
#